data_AF-A0AAW2KBB6-F1
#
_entry.id   AF-A0AAW2KBB6-F1
#
_cell.length_a   1.000
_cell.length_b   1.000
_cell.length_c   1.000
_cell.angle_alpha   90.00
_cell.angle_beta   90.00
_cell.angle_gamma   90.00
#
_symmetry.space_group_name_H-M   'P 1'
#
loop_
_entity.id
_entity.type
_entity.pdbx_description
1 polymer ?
#
loop_
_entity_poly.entity_id
_entity_poly.type
_entity_poly.pdbx_seq_one_letter_code
_entity_poly.pdbx_strand_id
1 'polypeptide(L)'
;MMVDLSAFSEEKFDPKKWINGAVQQRHPQDPVEKHLVDLEMKLQMVSEEIAASLEEQSSAALLRVPRASRDVLRLRDEALSLRSSVANILLFLKKAEGSSAESIATLAKVDTVKRRMEAAYETLQDAAGLTQLSSTVEDVFASGDLPRAADTLANMRHCLTAVGEVAEFANIRKQLEVLEDRLDSMVQPRLTDALNNRKVNVAQEMRESSFELGD
;
A
#
# COMPACT_ATOMS: atom_id res chain seq x y z
N MET A 1 56.43 -43.36 -14.99
CA MET A 1 55.64 -43.58 -13.76
C MET A 1 55.97 -42.41 -12.83
N MET A 2 54.96 -41.61 -12.48
CA MET A 2 55.12 -40.46 -11.59
C MET A 2 55.40 -40.99 -10.17
N VAL A 3 56.42 -40.47 -9.50
CA VAL A 3 56.74 -40.87 -8.12
C VAL A 3 55.57 -40.46 -7.24
N ASP A 4 54.97 -41.41 -6.53
CA ASP A 4 53.90 -41.11 -5.58
C ASP A 4 54.49 -40.46 -4.33
N LEU A 5 54.32 -39.14 -4.23
CA LEU A 5 54.83 -38.33 -3.13
C LEU A 5 53.99 -38.46 -1.85
N SER A 6 52.78 -39.02 -1.96
CA SER A 6 51.88 -39.19 -0.81
C SER A 6 52.44 -40.16 0.23
N ALA A 7 53.15 -41.20 -0.22
CA ALA A 7 53.82 -42.16 0.64
C ALA A 7 54.86 -41.51 1.58
N PHE A 8 55.55 -40.45 1.13
CA PHE A 8 56.54 -39.72 1.95
C PHE A 8 55.90 -38.83 3.02
N SER A 9 54.59 -38.58 2.93
CA SER A 9 53.85 -37.78 3.90
C SER A 9 53.26 -38.62 5.05
N GLU A 10 53.40 -39.95 5.00
CA GLU A 10 52.89 -40.85 6.04
C GLU A 10 53.85 -40.95 7.24
N GLU A 11 53.32 -40.85 8.47
CA GLU A 11 54.13 -40.96 9.71
C GLU A 11 54.85 -42.32 9.87
N LYS A 12 54.39 -43.36 9.18
CA LYS A 12 54.96 -44.73 9.22
C LYS A 12 55.69 -45.11 7.94
N PHE A 13 56.20 -44.13 7.20
CA PHE A 13 56.94 -44.38 5.98
C PHE A 13 58.12 -45.34 6.22
N ASP A 14 58.17 -46.44 5.47
CA ASP A 14 59.25 -47.43 5.52
C ASP A 14 60.08 -47.33 4.22
N PRO A 15 61.26 -46.68 4.27
CA PRO A 15 62.10 -46.47 3.10
C PRO A 15 62.51 -47.78 2.43
N LYS A 16 62.68 -48.87 3.19
CA LYS A 16 63.13 -50.16 2.65
C LYS A 16 62.03 -50.83 1.84
N LYS A 17 60.80 -50.81 2.36
CA LYS A 17 59.64 -51.34 1.61
C LYS A 17 59.37 -50.54 0.37
N TRP A 18 59.49 -49.21 0.45
CA TRP A 18 59.28 -48.32 -0.69
C TRP A 18 60.33 -48.54 -1.79
N ILE A 19 61.63 -48.55 -1.44
CA ILE A 19 62.71 -48.82 -2.41
C ILE A 19 62.54 -50.21 -3.04
N ASN A 20 62.26 -51.24 -2.24
CA ASN A 20 62.06 -52.59 -2.75
C ASN A 20 60.86 -52.67 -3.71
N GLY A 21 59.76 -51.96 -3.41
CA GLY A 21 58.61 -51.84 -4.31
C GLY A 21 58.95 -51.10 -5.61
N ALA A 22 59.70 -50.01 -5.53
CA ALA A 22 60.14 -49.24 -6.69
C ALA A 22 61.11 -50.02 -7.60
N VAL A 23 61.95 -50.89 -7.02
CA VAL A 23 62.85 -51.78 -7.76
C VAL A 23 62.10 -52.96 -8.40
N GLN A 24 61.04 -53.47 -7.76
CA GLN A 24 60.17 -54.52 -8.32
C GLN A 24 59.35 -54.04 -9.53
N GLN A 25 59.09 -52.74 -9.64
CA GLN A 25 58.41 -52.11 -10.79
C GLN A 25 59.34 -51.91 -12.01
N ARG A 26 60.63 -52.26 -11.91
CA ARG A 26 61.58 -52.16 -13.02
C ARG A 26 61.25 -53.16 -14.15
N HIS A 27 61.54 -52.78 -15.39
CA HIS A 27 61.50 -53.70 -16.52
C HIS A 27 62.60 -54.79 -16.39
N PRO A 28 62.30 -56.09 -16.59
CA PRO A 28 63.24 -57.19 -16.32
C PRO A 28 64.60 -57.13 -17.05
N GLN A 29 64.71 -56.33 -18.10
CA GLN A 29 65.91 -56.21 -18.95
C GLN A 29 66.83 -55.02 -18.60
N ASP A 30 66.36 -54.01 -17.87
CA ASP A 30 67.22 -52.90 -17.47
C ASP A 30 68.20 -53.37 -16.39
N PRO A 31 69.36 -52.76 -16.13
CA PRO A 31 70.18 -53.01 -14.93
C PRO A 31 69.62 -52.32 -13.67
N VAL A 32 69.79 -52.94 -12.49
CA VAL A 32 69.26 -52.40 -11.21
C VAL A 32 69.89 -51.03 -10.93
N GLU A 33 71.19 -50.93 -11.15
CA GLU A 33 71.98 -49.72 -10.90
C GLU A 33 71.49 -48.54 -11.74
N LYS A 34 71.19 -48.74 -13.03
CA LYS A 34 70.67 -47.68 -13.90
C LYS A 34 69.33 -47.14 -13.42
N HIS A 35 68.42 -48.04 -13.03
CA HIS A 35 67.10 -47.65 -12.52
C HIS A 35 67.16 -46.96 -11.16
N LEU A 36 68.10 -47.35 -10.29
CA LEU A 36 68.34 -46.66 -9.02
C LEU A 36 68.89 -45.26 -9.24
N VAL A 37 69.84 -45.07 -10.15
CA VAL A 37 70.37 -43.74 -10.52
C VAL A 37 69.27 -42.87 -11.13
N ASP A 38 68.44 -43.42 -12.02
CA ASP A 38 67.31 -42.69 -12.60
C ASP A 38 66.25 -42.31 -11.55
N LEU A 39 66.02 -43.17 -10.55
CA LEU A 39 65.10 -42.90 -9.45
C LEU A 39 65.66 -41.83 -8.52
N GLU A 40 66.95 -41.90 -8.18
CA GLU A 40 67.67 -40.90 -7.39
C GLU A 40 67.60 -39.52 -8.07
N MET A 41 67.93 -39.46 -9.36
CA MET A 41 67.87 -38.21 -10.13
C MET A 41 66.44 -37.64 -10.17
N LYS A 42 65.41 -38.49 -10.32
CA LYS A 42 64.00 -38.05 -10.27
C LYS A 42 63.61 -37.51 -8.90
N LEU A 43 63.99 -38.21 -7.82
CA LEU A 43 63.72 -37.75 -6.45
C LEU A 43 64.42 -36.42 -6.17
N GLN A 44 65.65 -36.26 -6.64
CA GLN A 44 66.39 -35.01 -6.49
C GLN A 44 65.72 -33.86 -7.23
N MET A 45 65.36 -34.05 -8.51
CA MET A 45 64.64 -33.02 -9.29
C MET A 45 63.31 -32.62 -8.63
N VAL A 46 62.55 -33.60 -8.13
CA VAL A 46 61.28 -33.33 -7.44
C VAL A 46 61.52 -32.60 -6.11
N SER A 47 62.58 -32.94 -5.37
CA SER A 47 62.94 -32.22 -4.14
C SER A 47 63.31 -30.77 -4.43
N GLU A 48 64.05 -30.51 -5.50
CA GLU A 48 64.42 -29.16 -5.94
C GLU A 48 63.19 -28.38 -6.40
N GLU A 49 62.28 -29.01 -7.14
CA GLU A 49 61.01 -28.41 -7.59
C GLU A 49 60.09 -28.06 -6.40
N ILE A 50 59.96 -28.95 -5.41
CA ILE A 50 59.18 -28.69 -4.19
C ILE A 50 59.80 -27.52 -3.41
N ALA A 51 61.13 -27.49 -3.26
CA ALA A 51 61.81 -26.40 -2.55
C ALA A 51 61.59 -25.05 -3.26
N ALA A 52 61.76 -25.01 -4.58
CA ALA A 52 61.55 -23.81 -5.38
C ALA A 52 60.08 -23.34 -5.33
N SER A 53 59.13 -24.26 -5.47
CA SER A 53 57.70 -23.94 -5.39
C SER A 53 57.32 -23.44 -3.99
N LEU A 54 57.85 -24.08 -2.94
CA LEU A 54 57.61 -23.64 -1.56
C LEU A 54 58.16 -22.25 -1.30
N GLU A 55 59.36 -21.93 -1.80
CA GLU A 55 59.95 -20.60 -1.67
C GLU A 55 59.13 -19.53 -2.42
N GLU A 56 58.71 -19.83 -3.65
CA GLU A 56 57.84 -18.94 -4.43
C GLU A 56 56.51 -18.69 -3.72
N GLN A 57 55.81 -19.75 -3.29
CA GLN A 57 54.53 -19.61 -2.59
C GLN A 57 54.68 -18.93 -1.23
N SER A 58 55.75 -19.20 -0.49
CA SER A 58 56.03 -18.55 0.79
C SER A 58 56.27 -17.06 0.60
N SER A 59 57.08 -16.66 -0.39
CA SER A 59 57.33 -15.25 -0.71
C SER A 59 56.04 -14.53 -1.13
N ALA A 60 55.19 -15.18 -1.93
CA ALA A 60 53.90 -14.65 -2.34
C ALA A 60 52.94 -14.52 -1.16
N ALA A 61 52.91 -15.51 -0.26
CA ALA A 61 52.07 -15.51 0.94
C ALA A 61 52.46 -14.39 1.90
N LEU A 62 53.77 -14.15 2.11
CA LEU A 62 54.29 -13.05 2.94
C LEU A 62 53.77 -11.68 2.49
N LEU A 63 53.52 -11.49 1.20
CA LEU A 63 52.97 -10.24 0.67
C LEU A 63 51.43 -10.22 0.66
N ARG A 64 50.79 -11.34 0.31
CA ARG A 64 49.32 -11.42 0.13
C ARG A 64 48.58 -11.46 1.45
N VAL A 65 49.07 -12.20 2.44
CA VAL A 65 48.37 -12.40 3.73
C VAL A 65 48.19 -11.08 4.50
N PRO A 66 49.22 -10.23 4.65
CA PRO A 66 49.04 -8.94 5.34
C PRO A 66 48.09 -8.00 4.60
N ARG A 67 48.11 -8.00 3.26
CA ARG A 67 47.19 -7.20 2.43
C ARG A 67 45.75 -7.65 2.63
N ALA A 68 45.49 -8.96 2.53
CA ALA A 68 44.17 -9.53 2.78
C ALA A 68 43.69 -9.22 4.21
N SER A 69 44.57 -9.34 5.21
CA SER A 69 44.23 -8.99 6.59
C SER A 69 43.85 -7.51 6.74
N ARG A 70 44.55 -6.60 6.06
CA ARG A 70 44.22 -5.17 6.08
C ARG A 70 42.89 -4.90 5.39
N ASP A 71 42.61 -5.56 4.28
CA ASP A 71 41.36 -5.40 3.53
C ASP A 71 40.16 -5.91 4.35
N VAL A 72 40.32 -7.02 5.08
CA VAL A 72 39.30 -7.54 6.01
C VAL A 72 39.03 -6.55 7.14
N LEU A 73 40.07 -5.93 7.71
CA LEU A 73 39.90 -4.90 8.75
C LEU A 73 39.17 -3.67 8.20
N ARG A 74 39.54 -3.20 7.00
CA ARG A 74 38.86 -2.08 6.34
C ARG A 74 37.38 -2.40 6.08
N LEU A 75 37.08 -3.59 5.55
CA LEU A 75 35.71 -4.03 5.29
C LEU A 75 34.89 -4.10 6.59
N ARG A 76 35.50 -4.54 7.69
CA ARG A 76 34.85 -4.53 9.01
C ARG A 76 34.49 -3.11 9.43
N ASP A 77 35.40 -2.15 9.30
CA ASP A 77 35.15 -0.76 9.69
C ASP A 77 34.07 -0.11 8.82
N GLU A 78 34.09 -0.37 7.50
CA GLU A 78 33.05 0.07 6.57
C GLU A 78 31.69 -0.54 6.91
N ALA A 79 31.62 -1.83 7.25
CA ALA A 79 30.39 -2.49 7.67
C ALA A 79 29.84 -1.91 8.98
N LEU A 80 30.71 -1.57 9.95
CA LEU A 80 30.31 -0.92 11.19
C LEU A 80 29.76 0.50 10.94
N SER A 81 30.39 1.26 10.05
CA SER A 81 29.93 2.59 9.63
C SER A 81 28.59 2.54 8.87
N LEU A 82 28.42 1.55 8.00
CA LEU A 82 27.15 1.31 7.31
C LEU A 82 26.06 0.96 8.32
N ARG A 83 26.35 0.08 9.28
CA ARG A 83 25.39 -0.31 10.33
C ARG A 83 24.93 0.89 11.16
N SER A 84 25.84 1.80 11.54
CA SER A 84 25.45 3.00 12.28
C SER A 84 24.61 3.95 11.42
N SER A 85 24.96 4.09 10.13
CA SER A 85 24.19 4.90 9.17
C SER A 85 22.77 4.37 8.99
N VAL A 86 22.61 3.05 8.81
CA VAL A 86 21.29 2.39 8.71
C VAL A 86 20.49 2.56 10.01
N ALA A 87 21.11 2.40 11.17
CA ALA A 87 20.44 2.61 12.45
C ALA A 87 19.92 4.05 12.59
N ASN A 88 20.70 5.05 12.16
CA ASN A 88 20.28 6.44 12.15
C ASN A 88 19.11 6.69 11.18
N ILE A 89 19.14 6.09 9.99
CA ILE A 89 18.04 6.18 9.02
C ILE A 89 16.76 5.56 9.60
N LEU A 90 16.84 4.40 10.25
CA LEU A 90 15.70 3.76 10.91
C LEU A 90 15.12 4.64 12.03
N LEU A 91 15.97 5.27 12.83
CA LEU A 91 15.52 6.22 13.87
C LEU A 91 14.83 7.44 13.26
N PHE A 92 15.39 8.00 12.18
CA PHE A 92 14.79 9.12 11.46
C PHE A 92 13.42 8.74 10.88
N LEU A 93 13.32 7.56 10.28
CA LEU A 93 12.08 7.05 9.69
C LEU A 93 11.01 6.84 10.75
N LYS A 94 11.36 6.25 11.90
CA LYS A 94 10.44 6.08 13.04
C LYS A 94 9.96 7.43 13.59
N LYS A 95 10.84 8.44 13.66
CA LYS A 95 10.47 9.80 14.07
C LYS A 95 9.55 10.47 13.04
N ALA A 96 9.85 10.31 11.75
CA ALA A 96 9.02 10.84 10.66
C ALA A 96 7.64 10.18 10.64
N GLU A 97 7.57 8.87 10.86
CA GLU A 97 6.31 8.12 10.96
C GLU A 97 5.47 8.61 12.15
N GLY A 98 6.07 8.79 13.33
CA GLY A 98 5.38 9.36 14.49
C GLY A 98 4.83 10.76 14.22
N SER A 99 5.64 11.64 13.61
CA SER A 99 5.23 12.99 13.21
C SER A 99 4.12 12.99 12.15
N SER A 100 4.17 12.05 11.21
CA SER A 100 3.16 11.90 10.17
C SER A 100 1.84 11.38 10.74
N ALA A 101 1.88 10.41 11.65
CA ALA A 101 0.70 9.91 12.34
C ALA A 101 0.00 11.02 13.17
N GLU A 102 0.77 11.87 13.85
CA GLU A 102 0.25 13.04 14.56
C GLU A 102 -0.40 14.04 13.60
N SER A 103 0.25 14.30 12.46
CA SER A 103 -0.28 15.20 11.41
C SER A 103 -1.56 14.65 10.77
N ILE A 104 -1.63 13.34 10.53
CA ILE A 104 -2.84 12.68 10.01
C ILE A 104 -3.97 12.74 11.05
N ALA A 105 -3.67 12.55 12.33
CA ALA A 105 -4.65 12.66 13.40
C ALA A 105 -5.22 14.08 13.55
N THR A 106 -4.39 15.12 13.38
CA THR A 106 -4.87 16.51 13.37
C THR A 106 -5.72 16.79 12.14
N LEU A 107 -5.32 16.33 10.95
CA LEU A 107 -6.14 16.43 9.73
C LEU A 107 -7.48 15.73 9.86
N ALA A 108 -7.53 14.53 10.47
CA ALA A 108 -8.79 13.81 10.70
C ALA A 108 -9.74 14.57 11.64
N LYS A 109 -9.20 15.26 12.66
CA LYS A 109 -10.00 16.15 13.53
C LYS A 109 -10.55 17.33 12.73
N VAL A 110 -9.75 17.95 11.88
CA VAL A 110 -10.20 19.05 11.01
C VAL A 110 -11.26 18.58 10.02
N ASP A 111 -11.10 17.42 9.39
CA ASP A 111 -12.09 16.82 8.49
C ASP A 111 -13.42 16.55 9.19
N THR A 112 -13.37 16.09 10.45
CA THR A 112 -14.58 15.90 11.26
C THR A 112 -15.30 17.22 11.52
N VAL A 113 -14.56 18.28 11.83
CA VAL A 113 -15.14 19.62 12.02
C VAL A 113 -15.71 20.14 10.70
N LYS A 114 -14.99 19.96 9.59
CA LYS A 114 -15.44 20.35 8.25
C LYS A 114 -16.76 19.64 7.89
N ARG A 115 -16.85 18.31 8.02
CA ARG A 115 -18.10 17.58 7.77
C ARG A 115 -19.26 18.08 8.64
N ARG A 116 -19.00 18.38 9.91
CA ARG A 116 -20.02 18.96 10.81
C ARG A 116 -20.45 20.36 10.35
N MET A 117 -19.51 21.19 9.89
CA MET A 117 -19.83 22.51 9.35
C MET A 117 -20.58 22.43 8.03
N GLU A 118 -20.22 21.51 7.13
CA GLU A 118 -20.92 21.29 5.86
C GLU A 118 -22.35 20.81 6.11
N ALA A 119 -22.55 19.83 7.01
CA ALA A 119 -23.89 19.38 7.40
C ALA A 119 -24.71 20.52 8.02
N ALA A 120 -24.12 21.32 8.92
CA ALA A 120 -24.80 22.48 9.47
C ALA A 120 -25.14 23.52 8.40
N TYR A 121 -24.24 23.74 7.43
CA TYR A 121 -24.46 24.66 6.33
C TYR A 121 -25.61 24.21 5.43
N GLU A 122 -25.66 22.92 5.05
CA GLU A 122 -26.78 22.35 4.28
C GLU A 122 -28.10 22.53 5.04
N THR A 123 -28.15 22.19 6.34
CA THR A 123 -29.38 22.38 7.13
C THR A 123 -29.80 23.85 7.24
N LEU A 124 -28.85 24.80 7.32
CA LEU A 124 -29.14 26.23 7.36
C LEU A 124 -29.60 26.75 5.99
N GLN A 125 -29.03 26.24 4.90
CA GLN A 125 -29.44 26.58 3.55
C GLN A 125 -30.87 26.09 3.26
N ASP A 126 -31.18 24.86 3.64
CA ASP A 126 -32.53 24.30 3.49
C ASP A 126 -33.54 25.03 4.37
N ALA A 127 -33.16 25.41 5.60
CA ALA A 127 -33.96 26.26 6.48
C ALA A 127 -34.24 27.65 5.87
N ALA A 128 -33.24 28.29 5.27
CA ALA A 128 -33.39 29.58 4.61
C ALA A 128 -34.27 29.47 3.35
N GLY A 129 -34.06 28.43 2.54
CA GLY A 129 -34.89 28.13 1.37
C GLY A 129 -36.34 27.87 1.74
N LEU A 130 -36.59 27.13 2.82
CA LEU A 130 -37.93 26.88 3.35
C LEU A 130 -38.62 28.17 3.80
N THR A 131 -37.90 29.07 4.46
CA THR A 131 -38.44 30.36 4.91
C THR A 131 -38.86 31.24 3.72
N GLN A 132 -38.05 31.26 2.66
CA GLN A 132 -38.34 31.98 1.42
C GLN A 132 -39.52 31.37 0.65
N LEU A 133 -39.60 30.03 0.58
CA LEU A 133 -40.73 29.34 -0.02
C LEU A 133 -42.01 29.61 0.79
N SER A 134 -41.94 29.57 2.13
CA SER A 134 -43.09 29.87 2.99
C SER A 134 -43.66 31.26 2.78
N SER A 135 -42.82 32.28 2.54
CA SER A 135 -43.32 33.64 2.25
C SER A 135 -43.91 33.76 0.85
N THR A 136 -43.39 33.00 -0.11
CA THR A 136 -43.81 33.07 -1.52
C THR A 136 -45.06 32.23 -1.79
N VAL A 137 -45.28 31.18 -1.00
CA VAL A 137 -46.43 30.27 -1.13
C VAL A 137 -47.74 31.01 -0.87
N GLU A 138 -47.82 31.93 0.08
CA GLU A 138 -49.04 32.74 0.27
C GLU A 138 -49.41 33.57 -0.97
N ASP A 139 -48.41 34.12 -1.67
CA ASP A 139 -48.60 34.88 -2.92
C ASP A 139 -48.99 33.99 -4.11
N VAL A 140 -48.38 32.81 -4.25
CA VAL A 140 -48.73 31.85 -5.32
C VAL A 140 -50.13 31.29 -5.11
N PHE A 141 -50.54 31.01 -3.87
CA PHE A 141 -51.92 30.64 -3.55
C PHE A 141 -52.92 31.77 -3.80
N ALA A 142 -52.53 33.04 -3.59
CA ALA A 142 -53.37 34.19 -3.93
C ALA A 142 -53.53 34.41 -5.44
N SER A 143 -52.54 34.00 -6.24
CA SER A 143 -52.57 34.09 -7.71
C SER A 143 -53.49 33.05 -8.39
N GLY A 144 -53.91 32.00 -7.67
CA GLY A 144 -54.89 31.00 -8.15
C GLY A 144 -54.32 29.93 -9.09
N ASP A 145 -53.00 29.85 -9.25
CA ASP A 145 -52.32 28.87 -10.12
C ASP A 145 -52.03 27.55 -9.36
N LEU A 146 -53.03 26.66 -9.36
CA LEU A 146 -53.02 25.37 -8.66
C LEU A 146 -51.82 24.43 -8.94
N PRO A 147 -51.34 24.24 -10.19
CA PRO A 147 -50.20 23.36 -10.44
C PRO A 147 -48.89 23.91 -9.85
N ARG A 148 -48.67 25.23 -9.93
CA ARG A 148 -47.49 25.87 -9.31
C ARG A 148 -47.52 25.81 -7.79
N ALA A 149 -48.70 25.93 -7.19
CA ALA A 149 -48.86 25.77 -5.74
C ALA A 149 -48.50 24.35 -5.26
N ALA A 150 -48.91 23.31 -6.01
CA ALA A 150 -48.59 21.92 -5.71
C ALA A 150 -47.07 21.64 -5.81
N ASP A 151 -46.40 22.14 -6.85
CA ASP A 151 -44.94 22.04 -6.99
C ASP A 151 -44.20 22.76 -5.86
N THR A 152 -44.68 23.93 -5.44
CA THR A 152 -44.06 24.65 -4.31
C THR A 152 -44.27 23.94 -2.97
N LEU A 153 -45.42 23.30 -2.76
CA LEU A 153 -45.69 22.48 -1.57
C LEU A 153 -44.83 21.21 -1.53
N ALA A 154 -44.68 20.52 -2.66
CA ALA A 154 -43.83 19.33 -2.78
C ALA A 154 -42.35 19.66 -2.48
N ASN A 155 -41.86 20.79 -2.98
CA ASN A 155 -40.52 21.29 -2.67
C ASN A 155 -40.37 21.66 -1.18
N MET A 156 -41.38 22.29 -0.56
CA MET A 156 -41.36 22.55 0.88
C MET A 156 -41.37 21.26 1.72
N ARG A 157 -42.12 20.23 1.30
CA ARG A 157 -42.13 18.91 1.96
C ARG A 157 -40.76 18.24 1.90
N HIS A 158 -40.07 18.32 0.75
CA HIS A 158 -38.73 17.79 0.58
C HIS A 158 -37.71 18.52 1.47
N CYS A 159 -37.73 19.86 1.50
CA CYS A 159 -36.85 20.65 2.37
C CYS A 159 -37.16 20.45 3.87
N LEU A 160 -38.42 20.29 4.27
CA LEU A 160 -38.80 19.98 5.67
C LEU A 160 -38.28 18.61 6.12
N THR A 161 -38.25 17.63 5.21
CA THR A 161 -37.72 16.30 5.50
C THR A 161 -36.19 16.33 5.66
N ALA A 162 -35.50 17.18 4.89
CA ALA A 162 -34.05 17.37 4.98
C ALA A 162 -33.60 18.10 6.26
N VAL A 163 -34.38 19.07 6.74
CA VAL A 163 -34.06 19.87 7.95
C VAL A 163 -34.37 19.10 9.26
N GLY A 164 -35.20 18.05 9.21
CA GLY A 164 -35.53 17.21 10.36
C GLY A 164 -36.47 17.85 11.39
N GLU A 165 -36.72 17.16 12.52
CA GLU A 165 -37.66 17.60 13.57
C GLU A 165 -37.10 18.73 14.45
N VAL A 166 -36.90 19.91 13.87
CA VAL A 166 -36.60 21.11 14.64
C VAL A 166 -37.93 21.81 14.99
N ALA A 167 -38.15 22.10 16.27
CA ALA A 167 -39.40 22.64 16.80
C ALA A 167 -39.82 23.98 16.15
N GLU A 168 -38.86 24.73 15.62
CA GLU A 168 -39.07 26.00 14.92
C GLU A 168 -39.82 25.82 13.58
N PHE A 169 -39.70 24.66 12.94
CA PHE A 169 -40.42 24.33 11.69
C PHE A 169 -41.75 23.60 11.94
N ALA A 170 -42.13 23.34 13.20
CA ALA A 170 -43.42 22.73 13.53
C ALA A 170 -44.60 23.65 13.14
N ASN A 171 -44.41 24.96 13.19
CA ASN A 171 -45.42 25.92 12.75
C ASN A 171 -45.56 25.92 11.22
N ILE A 172 -44.45 25.80 10.50
CA ILE A 172 -44.44 25.72 9.03
C ILE A 172 -45.04 24.40 8.55
N ARG A 173 -44.84 23.28 9.27
CA ARG A 173 -45.57 22.02 9.01
C ARG A 173 -47.08 22.18 9.18
N LYS A 174 -47.54 22.85 10.23
CA LYS A 174 -48.99 23.13 10.40
C LYS A 174 -49.53 24.04 9.30
N GLN A 175 -48.76 25.02 8.85
CA GLN A 175 -49.14 25.85 7.71
C GLN A 175 -49.17 25.04 6.41
N LEU A 176 -48.26 24.08 6.22
CA LEU A 176 -48.25 23.13 5.10
C LEU A 176 -49.52 22.27 5.11
N GLU A 177 -49.88 21.66 6.24
CA GLU A 177 -51.11 20.87 6.39
C GLU A 177 -52.37 21.69 6.08
N VAL A 178 -52.45 22.93 6.57
CA VAL A 178 -53.58 23.83 6.30
C VAL A 178 -53.63 24.24 4.82
N LEU A 179 -52.48 24.40 4.16
CA LEU A 179 -52.41 24.72 2.74
C LEU A 179 -52.71 23.51 1.86
N GLU A 180 -52.32 22.30 2.27
CA GLU A 180 -52.71 21.04 1.64
C GLU A 180 -54.22 20.81 1.75
N ASP A 181 -54.82 20.99 2.93
CA ASP A 181 -56.27 20.91 3.14
C ASP A 181 -57.03 21.95 2.29
N ARG A 182 -56.47 23.15 2.14
CA ARG A 182 -57.05 24.23 1.34
C ARG A 182 -56.90 23.98 -0.16
N LEU A 183 -55.77 23.42 -0.60
CA LEU A 183 -55.57 22.99 -1.98
C LEU A 183 -56.56 21.87 -2.31
N ASP A 184 -56.71 20.87 -1.45
CA ASP A 184 -57.64 19.75 -1.63
C ASP A 184 -59.10 20.24 -1.69
N SER A 185 -59.46 21.17 -0.80
CA SER A 185 -60.77 21.85 -0.79
C SER A 185 -61.03 22.69 -2.05
N MET A 186 -59.99 23.19 -2.73
CA MET A 186 -60.11 23.94 -3.99
C MET A 186 -60.09 23.04 -5.23
N VAL A 187 -59.40 21.90 -5.15
CA VAL A 187 -59.35 20.88 -6.22
C VAL A 187 -60.65 20.08 -6.26
N GLN A 188 -61.24 19.70 -5.12
CA GLN A 188 -62.49 18.93 -5.04
C GLN A 188 -63.65 19.51 -5.86
N PRO A 189 -64.03 20.79 -5.72
CA PRO A 189 -65.13 21.36 -6.48
C PRO A 189 -64.77 21.53 -7.96
N ARG A 190 -63.51 21.83 -8.30
CA ARG A 190 -63.07 21.96 -9.70
C ARG A 190 -62.95 20.61 -10.41
N LEU A 191 -62.60 19.55 -9.70
CA LEU A 191 -62.60 18.18 -10.19
C LEU A 191 -64.04 17.69 -10.39
N THR A 192 -64.94 18.01 -9.46
CA THR A 192 -66.37 17.68 -9.55
C THR A 192 -67.04 18.46 -10.69
N ASP A 193 -66.69 19.72 -10.90
CA ASP A 193 -67.14 20.52 -12.05
C ASP A 193 -66.51 20.04 -13.38
N ALA A 194 -65.24 19.64 -13.41
CA ALA A 194 -64.60 19.09 -14.61
C ALA A 194 -65.14 17.70 -14.99
N LEU A 195 -65.51 16.89 -13.99
CA LEU A 195 -66.19 15.60 -14.17
C LEU A 195 -67.63 15.78 -14.65
N ASN A 196 -68.36 16.76 -14.10
CA ASN A 196 -69.73 17.09 -14.53
C ASN A 196 -69.77 17.74 -15.93
N ASN A 197 -68.78 18.57 -16.26
CA ASN A 197 -68.71 19.32 -17.52
C ASN A 197 -67.70 18.68 -18.49
N ARG A 198 -67.89 17.39 -18.76
CA ARG A 198 -67.30 16.55 -19.83
C ARG A 198 -66.08 17.15 -20.57
N LYS A 199 -64.94 17.25 -19.89
CA LYS A 199 -63.60 17.33 -20.52
C LYS A 199 -62.71 16.22 -19.98
N VAL A 200 -62.95 15.02 -20.53
CA VAL A 200 -62.26 13.77 -20.15
C VAL A 200 -60.73 13.85 -20.28
N ASN A 201 -60.18 14.74 -21.10
CA ASN A 201 -58.72 14.86 -21.26
C ASN A 201 -57.99 15.55 -20.09
N VAL A 202 -58.58 16.55 -19.44
CA VAL A 202 -57.90 17.29 -18.36
C VAL A 202 -57.93 16.51 -17.03
N ALA A 203 -58.97 15.70 -16.82
CA ALA A 203 -59.08 14.81 -15.66
C ALA A 203 -58.10 13.63 -15.72
N GLN A 204 -57.60 13.27 -16.91
CA GLN A 204 -56.69 12.14 -17.08
C GLN A 204 -55.22 12.58 -16.86
N GLU A 205 -54.81 13.74 -17.39
CA GLU A 205 -53.49 14.35 -17.10
C GLU A 205 -53.33 14.70 -15.61
N MET A 206 -54.38 15.19 -14.94
CA MET A 206 -54.32 15.52 -13.50
C MET A 206 -54.40 14.28 -12.58
N ARG A 207 -54.90 13.15 -13.08
CA ARG A 207 -54.91 11.88 -12.33
C ARG A 207 -53.54 11.21 -12.39
N GLU A 208 -52.81 11.37 -13.49
CA GLU A 208 -51.41 10.94 -13.60
C GLU A 208 -50.52 11.77 -12.66
N SER A 209 -50.70 13.09 -12.58
CA SER A 209 -49.92 13.93 -11.65
C SER A 209 -50.24 13.71 -10.17
N SER A 210 -51.49 13.36 -9.82
CA SER A 210 -51.82 12.94 -8.44
C SER A 210 -51.28 11.56 -8.07
N PHE A 211 -51.00 10.68 -9.05
CA PHE A 211 -50.39 9.38 -8.78
C PHE A 211 -48.86 9.49 -8.60
N GLU A 212 -48.19 10.44 -9.26
CA GLU A 212 -46.77 10.76 -9.04
C GLU A 212 -46.48 11.45 -7.68
N LEU A 213 -47.47 12.08 -7.06
CA LEU A 213 -47.33 12.70 -5.73
C LEU A 213 -47.52 11.71 -4.55
N GLY A 214 -47.95 10.48 -4.86
CA GLY A 214 -48.33 9.44 -3.88
C GLY A 214 -47.30 8.35 -3.60
N ASP A 215 -46.15 8.34 -4.29
CA ASP A 215 -44.99 7.45 -4.03
C ASP A 215 -43.78 8.26 -3.50
#